data_AF-A0A433KI40-F1
#
_entry.id   AF-A0A433KI40-F1
#
_cell.length_a   1.000
_cell.length_b   1.000
_cell.length_c   1.000
_cell.angle_alpha   90.00
_cell.angle_beta   90.00
_cell.angle_gamma   90.00
#
_symmetry.space_group_name_H-M   'P 1'
#
loop_
_entity.id
_entity.type
_entity.pdbx_description
1 polymer ?
#
loop_
_entity_poly.entity_id
_entity_poly.type
_entity_poly.pdbx_seq_one_letter_code
_entity_poly.pdbx_strand_id
1 'polypeptide(L)'
;MLIVLDTLRHDMLNSEVMPNLFRYANQPGWINASEHISGGNSTKAGVFSLFYGLPVTYWDAFTASQTPPVLMETLEAQDYRFKVLSSATLVSPAFDRNVFAGLENVSLEPAQGSPWERDRQITESWLAWSEEESRG
;
A
#
# COMPACT_ATOMS: atom_id res chain seq x y z
N MET A 1 -3.68 3.64 -8.75
CA MET A 1 -2.36 3.45 -8.10
C MET A 1 -2.46 3.92 -6.66
N LEU A 2 -1.92 3.15 -5.72
CA LEU A 2 -1.82 3.51 -4.31
C LEU A 2 -0.38 3.30 -3.86
N ILE A 3 0.24 4.30 -3.23
CA ILE A 3 1.59 4.22 -2.67
C ILE A 3 1.46 4.46 -1.17
N VAL A 4 1.92 3.50 -0.36
CA VAL A 4 1.87 3.55 1.10
C VAL A 4 3.29 3.47 1.64
N LEU A 5 3.65 4.39 2.54
CA LEU A 5 4.91 4.37 3.26
C LEU A 5 4.68 3.78 4.65
N ASP A 6 5.53 2.83 5.06
CA ASP A 6 5.38 2.09 6.31
C ASP A 6 5.31 3.02 7.54
N THR A 7 6.23 3.97 7.60
CA THR A 7 6.22 5.06 8.57
C THR A 7 6.79 6.33 7.94
N LEU A 8 6.04 7.43 8.03
CA LEU A 8 6.51 8.77 7.66
C LEU A 8 6.16 9.74 8.79
N ARG A 9 7.14 10.53 9.23
CA ARG A 9 6.83 11.64 10.14
C ARG A 9 6.14 12.74 9.35
N HIS A 10 5.10 13.32 9.94
CA HIS A 10 4.31 14.37 9.30
C HIS A 10 5.16 15.58 8.85
N ASP A 11 6.20 15.94 9.61
CA ASP A 11 7.08 17.07 9.32
C ASP A 11 8.13 16.81 8.23
N MET A 12 8.26 15.58 7.73
CA MET A 12 9.19 15.24 6.65
C MET A 12 8.67 15.63 5.27
N LEU A 13 7.38 15.93 5.12
CA LEU A 13 6.84 16.44 3.86
C LEU A 13 7.18 17.93 3.68
N ASN A 14 8.45 18.20 3.35
CA ASN A 14 8.97 19.54 3.14
C ASN A 14 9.94 19.58 1.94
N SER A 15 10.32 20.78 1.53
CA SER A 15 11.19 21.01 0.37
C SER A 15 12.62 20.49 0.53
N GLU A 16 13.09 20.26 1.77
CA GLU A 16 14.46 19.81 2.04
C GLU A 16 14.56 18.28 2.01
N VAL A 17 13.59 17.60 2.64
CA VAL A 17 13.61 16.14 2.84
C VAL A 17 12.91 15.41 1.69
N MET A 18 11.77 15.92 1.21
CA MET A 18 10.97 15.29 0.15
C MET A 18 10.61 16.29 -0.97
N PRO A 19 11.60 16.93 -1.63
CA PRO A 19 11.38 18.02 -2.58
C PRO A 19 10.39 17.68 -3.70
N ASN A 20 10.45 16.45 -4.23
CA ASN A 20 9.56 16.01 -5.30
C ASN A 20 8.11 15.89 -4.85
N LEU A 21 7.86 15.23 -3.71
CA LEU A 21 6.51 15.06 -3.19
C LEU A 21 5.94 16.38 -2.69
N PHE A 22 6.76 17.21 -2.04
CA PHE A 22 6.38 18.55 -1.62
C PHE A 22 5.94 19.41 -2.81
N ARG A 23 6.67 19.36 -3.93
CA ARG A 23 6.26 20.05 -5.16
C ARG A 23 4.89 19.57 -5.65
N TYR A 24 4.66 18.24 -5.73
CA TYR A 24 3.36 17.71 -6.16
C TYR A 24 2.22 18.10 -5.21
N ALA A 25 2.43 18.00 -3.90
CA ALA A 25 1.42 18.35 -2.90
C ALA A 25 0.96 19.82 -2.95
N ASN A 26 1.78 20.72 -3.52
CA ASN A 26 1.48 22.14 -3.67
C ASN A 26 1.05 22.54 -5.10
N GLN A 27 0.87 21.58 -6.02
CA GLN A 27 0.39 21.89 -7.37
C GLN A 27 -1.12 22.12 -7.41
N PRO A 28 -1.62 23.01 -8.29
CA PRO A 28 -3.06 23.17 -8.49
C PRO A 28 -3.74 21.84 -8.84
N GLY A 29 -4.85 21.54 -8.17
CA GLY A 29 -5.61 20.31 -8.36
C GLY A 29 -5.18 19.13 -7.50
N TRP A 30 -4.06 19.22 -6.78
CA TRP A 30 -3.68 18.22 -5.79
C TRP A 30 -4.34 18.52 -4.44
N ILE A 31 -4.74 17.45 -3.74
CA ILE A 31 -5.33 17.54 -2.40
C ILE A 31 -4.27 17.13 -1.38
N ASN A 32 -3.86 18.08 -0.55
CA ASN A 32 -3.03 17.82 0.61
C ASN A 32 -3.92 17.77 1.87
N ALA A 33 -4.06 16.56 2.45
CA ALA A 33 -4.81 16.35 3.68
C ALA A 33 -3.89 16.55 4.90
N SER A 34 -3.68 17.80 5.32
CA SER A 34 -2.75 18.15 6.41
C SER A 34 -3.15 17.55 7.77
N GLU A 35 -4.43 17.25 7.97
CA GLU A 35 -4.97 16.64 9.20
C GLU A 35 -5.30 15.15 9.02
N HIS A 36 -4.57 14.44 8.14
CA HIS A 36 -4.78 13.01 7.92
C HIS A 36 -4.14 12.17 9.05
N ILE A 37 -4.97 11.38 9.74
CA ILE A 37 -4.55 10.49 10.82
C ILE A 37 -4.73 9.04 10.38
N SER A 38 -3.67 8.24 10.49
CA SER A 38 -3.71 6.79 10.30
C SER A 38 -4.70 6.14 11.27
N GLY A 39 -5.42 5.09 10.85
CA GLY A 39 -6.32 4.34 11.73
C GLY A 39 -5.62 3.50 12.82
N GLY A 40 -4.30 3.64 12.95
CA GLY A 40 -3.56 3.26 14.16
C GLY A 40 -2.07 3.61 14.10
N ASN A 41 -1.37 3.29 15.18
CA ASN A 41 0.05 3.61 15.40
C ASN A 41 1.03 2.53 14.91
N SER A 42 0.55 1.56 14.12
CA SER A 42 1.36 0.49 13.54
C SER A 42 0.95 0.27 12.09
N THR A 43 1.87 -0.25 11.27
CA THR A 43 1.63 -0.63 9.88
C THR A 43 0.40 -1.50 9.73
N LYS A 44 0.27 -2.51 10.61
CA LYS A 44 -0.88 -3.42 10.65
C LYS A 44 -2.18 -2.65 10.79
N ALA A 45 -2.25 -1.75 11.76
CA ALA A 45 -3.46 -0.98 12.03
C ALA A 45 -3.77 0.03 10.92
N GLY A 46 -2.76 0.75 10.44
CA GLY A 46 -2.91 1.71 9.34
C GLY A 46 -3.42 1.04 8.06
N VAL A 47 -2.73 -0.01 7.61
CA VAL A 47 -3.11 -0.77 6.39
C VAL A 47 -4.48 -1.42 6.55
N PHE A 48 -4.77 -2.06 7.69
CA PHE A 48 -6.09 -2.66 7.90
C PHE A 48 -7.21 -1.61 7.80
N SER A 49 -7.08 -0.49 8.50
CA SER A 49 -8.08 0.57 8.48
C SER A 49 -8.24 1.20 7.09
N LEU A 50 -7.15 1.33 6.34
CA LEU A 50 -7.16 1.92 4.99
C LEU A 50 -7.97 1.08 4.01
N PHE A 51 -7.84 -0.26 4.08
CA PHE A 51 -8.52 -1.16 3.14
C PHE A 51 -9.92 -1.58 3.61
N TYR A 52 -10.11 -1.82 4.91
CA TYR A 52 -11.41 -2.26 5.44
C TYR A 52 -12.32 -1.12 5.87
N GLY A 53 -11.78 0.08 6.15
CA GLY A 53 -12.55 1.16 6.78
C GLY A 53 -12.97 0.86 8.23
N LEU A 54 -12.36 -0.15 8.86
CA LEU A 54 -12.69 -0.64 10.20
C LEU A 54 -11.52 -0.49 11.18
N PRO A 55 -11.79 -0.37 12.50
CA PRO A 55 -10.74 -0.40 13.51
C PRO A 55 -9.96 -1.72 13.51
N VAL A 56 -8.65 -1.65 13.80
CA VAL A 56 -7.75 -2.84 13.83
C VAL A 56 -8.19 -3.93 14.81
N THR A 57 -9.11 -3.65 15.74
CA THR A 57 -9.69 -4.64 16.66
C THR A 57 -10.38 -5.80 15.94
N TYR A 58 -10.77 -5.62 14.67
CA TYR A 58 -11.37 -6.66 13.85
C TYR A 58 -10.35 -7.53 13.10
N TRP A 59 -9.05 -7.18 13.15
CA TRP A 59 -7.99 -7.87 12.41
C TRP A 59 -8.07 -9.40 12.54
N ASP A 60 -8.07 -9.91 13.78
CA ASP A 60 -8.01 -11.35 14.03
C ASP A 60 -9.22 -12.11 13.47
N ALA A 61 -10.42 -11.50 13.56
CA ALA A 61 -11.64 -12.11 13.03
C ALA A 61 -11.56 -12.25 11.50
N PHE A 62 -11.15 -11.18 10.80
CA PHE A 62 -11.07 -11.17 9.34
C PHE A 62 -9.89 -11.99 8.81
N THR A 63 -8.76 -12.03 9.52
CA THR A 63 -7.64 -12.92 9.16
C THR A 63 -8.02 -14.39 9.35
N ALA A 64 -8.75 -14.74 10.43
CA ALA A 64 -9.14 -16.12 10.69
C ALA A 64 -10.10 -16.67 9.64
N SER A 65 -11.05 -15.85 9.17
CA SER A 65 -11.97 -16.21 8.08
C SER A 65 -11.41 -15.93 6.68
N GLN A 66 -10.22 -15.34 6.57
CA GLN A 66 -9.63 -14.84 5.33
C GLN A 66 -10.62 -14.00 4.49
N THR A 67 -11.42 -13.17 5.18
CA THR A 67 -12.42 -12.33 4.53
C THR A 67 -11.74 -11.11 3.91
N PRO A 68 -11.73 -10.96 2.57
CA PRO A 68 -11.12 -9.80 1.93
C PRO A 68 -11.89 -8.50 2.23
N PRO A 69 -11.26 -7.32 2.07
CA PRO A 69 -11.98 -6.06 2.16
C PRO A 69 -12.99 -5.92 1.02
N VAL A 70 -14.17 -5.36 1.30
CA VAL A 70 -15.21 -5.07 0.28
C VAL A 70 -14.65 -4.21 -0.87
N LEU A 71 -13.71 -3.32 -0.58
CA LEU A 71 -13.00 -2.54 -1.59
C LEU A 71 -12.31 -3.45 -2.63
N MET A 72 -11.61 -4.49 -2.18
CA MET A 72 -10.88 -5.41 -3.03
C MET A 72 -11.83 -6.30 -3.82
N GLU A 73 -12.86 -6.85 -3.17
CA GLU A 73 -13.91 -7.64 -3.85
C GLU A 73 -14.62 -6.81 -4.93
N THR A 74 -14.90 -5.54 -4.65
CA THR A 74 -15.56 -4.65 -5.61
C THR A 74 -14.66 -4.36 -6.79
N LEU A 75 -13.37 -4.08 -6.57
CA LEU A 75 -12.41 -3.84 -7.65
C LEU A 75 -12.24 -5.09 -8.52
N GLU A 76 -12.15 -6.27 -7.91
CA GLU A 76 -12.09 -7.55 -8.62
C GLU A 76 -13.34 -7.81 -9.46
N ALA A 77 -14.53 -7.60 -8.89
CA ALA A 77 -15.81 -7.73 -9.60
C ALA A 77 -16.01 -6.67 -10.71
N GLN A 78 -15.17 -5.65 -10.76
CA GLN A 78 -15.12 -4.64 -11.82
C GLN A 78 -13.95 -4.89 -12.80
N ASP A 79 -13.40 -6.11 -12.81
CA ASP A 79 -12.32 -6.55 -13.69
C ASP A 79 -11.01 -5.74 -13.53
N TYR A 80 -10.77 -5.14 -12.36
CA TYR A 80 -9.49 -4.49 -12.09
C TYR A 80 -8.37 -5.52 -11.95
N ARG A 81 -7.23 -5.20 -12.56
CA ARG A 81 -5.99 -5.98 -12.41
C ARG A 81 -5.18 -5.48 -11.23
N PHE A 82 -4.70 -6.40 -10.40
CA PHE A 82 -3.92 -6.08 -9.21
C PHE A 82 -2.44 -6.39 -9.40
N LYS A 83 -1.59 -5.41 -9.08
CA LYS A 83 -0.15 -5.58 -8.88
C LYS A 83 0.20 -5.11 -7.49
N VAL A 84 0.40 -6.06 -6.57
CA VAL A 84 0.80 -5.77 -5.19
C VAL A 84 2.31 -5.93 -5.07
N LEU A 85 2.99 -4.88 -4.61
CA LEU A 85 4.44 -4.84 -4.44
C LEU A 85 4.75 -4.27 -3.06
N SER A 86 5.70 -4.87 -2.35
CA SER A 86 6.09 -4.47 -1.00
C SER A 86 7.59 -4.66 -0.81
N SER A 87 8.24 -3.67 -0.17
CA SER A 87 9.66 -3.76 0.16
C SER A 87 9.90 -4.70 1.35
N ALA A 88 8.92 -4.81 2.26
CA ALA A 88 8.91 -5.78 3.35
C ALA A 88 8.01 -6.99 3.04
N THR A 89 8.13 -8.04 3.85
CA THR A 89 7.31 -9.23 3.69
C THR A 89 5.83 -8.95 3.98
N LEU A 90 4.94 -9.57 3.19
CA LEU A 90 3.49 -9.49 3.37
C LEU A 90 2.92 -10.58 4.30
N VAL A 91 3.78 -11.46 4.84
CA VAL A 91 3.34 -12.52 5.77
C VAL A 91 3.48 -12.12 7.25
N SER A 92 4.22 -11.06 7.54
CA SER A 92 4.38 -10.53 8.90
C SER A 92 4.34 -9.00 8.89
N PRO A 93 3.15 -8.39 9.08
CA PRO A 93 1.83 -9.01 9.32
C PRO A 93 1.29 -9.83 8.15
N ALA A 94 0.37 -10.78 8.42
CA ALA A 94 -0.25 -11.66 7.42
C ALA A 94 -1.26 -10.93 6.51
N PHE A 95 -0.79 -9.94 5.77
CA PHE A 95 -1.58 -9.17 4.80
C PHE A 95 -2.01 -10.04 3.61
N ASP A 96 -1.20 -11.02 3.24
CA ASP A 96 -1.51 -12.06 2.25
C ASP A 96 -2.79 -12.85 2.58
N ARG A 97 -3.05 -13.09 3.87
CA ARG A 97 -4.23 -13.81 4.37
C ARG A 97 -5.33 -12.89 4.88
N ASN A 98 -5.18 -11.58 4.70
CA ASN A 98 -6.11 -10.56 5.21
C ASN A 98 -6.49 -9.58 4.07
N VAL A 99 -5.90 -8.38 4.02
CA VAL A 99 -6.21 -7.36 2.99
C VAL A 99 -6.08 -7.84 1.54
N PHE A 100 -5.24 -8.84 1.29
CA PHE A 100 -5.03 -9.43 -0.03
C PHE A 100 -5.52 -10.88 -0.15
N ALA A 101 -6.36 -11.33 0.79
CA ALA A 101 -6.97 -12.65 0.72
C ALA A 101 -7.72 -12.83 -0.61
N GLY A 102 -7.55 -13.99 -1.24
CA GLY A 102 -8.19 -14.32 -2.52
C GLY A 102 -7.42 -13.89 -3.77
N LEU A 103 -6.41 -13.02 -3.65
CA LEU A 103 -5.58 -12.64 -4.79
C LEU A 103 -4.53 -13.71 -5.11
N GLU A 104 -4.58 -14.27 -6.33
CA GLU A 104 -3.71 -15.38 -6.75
C GLU A 104 -2.24 -14.98 -6.99
N ASN A 105 -1.97 -13.71 -7.30
CA ASN A 105 -0.65 -13.24 -7.81
C ASN A 105 0.07 -12.26 -6.88
N VAL A 106 -0.07 -12.42 -5.57
CA VAL A 106 0.63 -11.59 -4.58
C VAL A 106 2.01 -12.19 -4.31
N SER A 107 3.07 -11.46 -4.66
CA SER A 107 4.44 -11.88 -4.32
C SER A 107 4.67 -11.80 -2.82
N LEU A 108 4.93 -12.94 -2.20
CA LEU A 108 5.25 -13.03 -0.76
C LEU A 108 6.75 -12.90 -0.47
N GLU A 109 7.57 -13.06 -1.51
CA GLU A 109 9.01 -12.89 -1.42
C GLU A 109 9.36 -11.41 -1.26
N PRO A 110 10.02 -11.01 -0.16
CA PRO A 110 10.47 -9.63 -0.01
C PRO A 110 11.60 -9.34 -1.01
N ALA A 111 11.65 -8.09 -1.46
CA ALA A 111 12.82 -7.57 -2.16
C ALA A 111 14.08 -7.74 -1.30
N GLN A 112 15.25 -7.83 -1.94
CA GLN A 112 16.51 -8.16 -1.27
C GLN A 112 17.40 -6.93 -1.06
N GLY A 113 18.26 -6.98 -0.04
CA GLY A 113 19.21 -5.92 0.28
C GLY A 113 18.70 -4.92 1.33
N SER A 114 19.34 -3.74 1.33
CA SER A 114 19.06 -2.63 2.23
C SER A 114 17.66 -2.04 1.97
N PRO A 115 17.01 -1.37 2.95
CA PRO A 115 15.68 -0.80 2.77
C PRO A 115 15.49 0.03 1.48
N TRP A 116 16.42 0.93 1.18
CA TRP A 116 16.37 1.76 -0.03
C TRP A 116 16.55 0.96 -1.34
N GLU A 117 17.31 -0.14 -1.32
CA GLU A 117 17.48 -1.03 -2.48
C GLU A 117 16.17 -1.77 -2.77
N ARG A 118 15.47 -2.18 -1.71
CA ARG A 118 14.17 -2.82 -1.80
C ARG A 118 13.11 -1.87 -2.35
N ASP A 119 13.07 -0.63 -1.87
CA ASP A 119 12.16 0.41 -2.37
C ASP A 119 12.41 0.72 -3.86
N ARG A 120 13.68 0.74 -4.28
CA ARG A 120 14.06 0.87 -5.69
C ARG A 120 13.57 -0.31 -6.54
N GLN A 121 13.80 -1.54 -6.08
CA GLN A 121 13.38 -2.75 -6.80
C GLN A 121 11.87 -2.82 -7.02
N ILE A 122 11.06 -2.48 -6.00
CA ILE A 122 9.60 -2.47 -6.15
C ILE A 122 9.14 -1.35 -7.09
N THR A 123 9.84 -0.21 -7.11
CA THR A 123 9.54 0.90 -8.03
C THR A 123 9.84 0.48 -9.47
N GLU A 124 11.00 -0.12 -9.73
CA GLU A 124 11.37 -0.64 -11.06
C GLU A 124 10.40 -1.73 -11.52
N SER A 125 9.97 -2.62 -10.62
CA SER A 125 8.98 -3.65 -10.91
C SER A 125 7.61 -3.08 -11.26
N TRP A 126 7.18 -1.99 -10.60
CA TRP A 126 5.94 -1.30 -10.91
C TRP A 126 6.01 -0.60 -12.27
N LEU A 127 7.12 0.08 -12.56
CA LEU A 127 7.34 0.76 -13.85
C LEU A 127 7.27 -0.24 -15.02
N ALA A 128 8.00 -1.36 -14.91
CA ALA A 128 7.99 -2.41 -15.93
C ALA A 128 6.59 -2.96 -16.19
N TRP A 129 5.83 -3.24 -15.12
CA TRP A 129 4.44 -3.69 -15.23
C TRP A 129 3.54 -2.62 -15.88
N SER A 130 3.67 -1.35 -15.49
CA SER A 130 2.84 -0.27 -16.04
C SER A 130 3.08 -0.03 -17.54
N GLU A 131 4.32 -0.19 -18.00
CA GLU A 131 4.64 -0.10 -19.42
C GLU A 131 4.01 -1.24 -20.23
N GLU A 132 4.05 -2.47 -19.71
CA GLU A 132 3.42 -3.62 -20.34
C GLU A 132 1.90 -3.42 -20.47
N GLU A 133 1.24 -2.96 -19.42
CA GLU A 133 -0.20 -2.67 -19.43
C GLU A 133 -0.58 -1.57 -20.42
N SER A 134 0.24 -0.52 -20.54
CA SER A 134 -0.04 0.57 -21.50
C SER A 134 0.09 0.17 -22.97
N ARG A 135 0.71 -0.98 -23.26
CA ARG A 135 0.90 -1.50 -24.62
C ARG A 135 -0.21 -2.47 -25.05
N GLY A 136 -1.02 -2.97 -24.12
CA GLY A 136 -2.16 -3.86 -24.36
C GLY A 136 -3.46 -3.10 -24.54
#